data_AF-A0A660Q9M0-F1
#
_entry.id   AF-A0A660Q9M0-F1
#
_cell.length_a   1.000
_cell.length_b   1.000
_cell.length_c   1.000
_cell.angle_alpha   90.00
_cell.angle_beta   90.00
_cell.angle_gamma   90.00
#
_symmetry.space_group_name_H-M   'P 1'
#
loop_
_entity.id
_entity.type
_entity.pdbx_description
1 polymer ?
#
loop_
_entity_poly.entity_id
_entity_poly.type
_entity_poly.pdbx_seq_one_letter_code
_entity_poly.pdbx_strand_id
1 'polypeptide(L)' 'MNLFISILFWAGIIFLVDGSLALLFWEKWQKRVGELNIQRIASVEIGVGLALLAAHYLLDRGL' A
#
# COMPACT_ATOMS: atom_id res chain seq x y z
N MET A 1 -20.49 -8.53 6.34
CA MET A 1 -19.36 -7.70 5.90
C MET A 1 -19.66 -7.25 4.48
N ASN A 2 -19.76 -5.94 4.23
CA ASN A 2 -20.04 -5.42 2.90
C ASN A 2 -18.84 -5.74 2.00
N LEU A 3 -19.05 -6.31 0.80
CA LEU A 3 -17.98 -6.71 -0.12
C LEU A 3 -16.99 -5.56 -0.35
N PHE A 4 -17.49 -4.33 -0.44
CA PHE A 4 -16.68 -3.13 -0.58
C PHE A 4 -15.71 -2.91 0.60
N ILE A 5 -16.18 -3.08 1.84
CA ILE A 5 -15.36 -2.94 3.05
C ILE A 5 -14.25 -4.01 3.07
N SER A 6 -14.53 -5.22 2.60
CA SER A 6 -13.52 -6.28 2.46
C SER A 6 -12.50 -5.99 1.38
N ILE A 7 -12.90 -5.38 0.25
CA ILE A 7 -11.98 -4.98 -0.82
C ILE A 7 -11.01 -3.90 -0.31
N LEU A 8 -11.49 -2.90 0.42
CA LEU A 8 -10.63 -1.86 1.00
C LEU A 8 -9.56 -2.46 1.93
N PHE A 9 -9.95 -3.41 2.77
CA PHE A 9 -9.03 -4.10 3.66
C PHE A 9 -7.93 -4.83 2.86
N TRP A 10 -8.32 -5.72 1.95
CA TRP A 10 -7.35 -6.52 1.20
C TRP A 10 -6.47 -5.68 0.27
N ALA A 11 -7.04 -4.65 -0.37
CA ALA A 11 -6.26 -3.69 -1.16
C ALA A 11 -5.22 -2.99 -0.28
N GLY A 12 -5.62 -2.50 0.90
CA GLY A 12 -4.70 -1.86 1.85
C GLY A 12 -3.55 -2.79 2.26
N ILE A 13 -3.85 -4.06 2.57
CA ILE A 13 -2.83 -5.07 2.89
C ILE A 13 -1.88 -5.31 1.71
N ILE A 14 -2.40 -5.43 0.48
CA ILE A 14 -1.56 -5.65 -0.72
C ILE A 14 -0.61 -4.47 -0.93
N PHE A 15 -1.09 -3.22 -0.84
CA PHE A 15 -0.25 -2.03 -0.97
C PHE A 15 0.85 -1.97 0.09
N LEU A 16 0.54 -2.33 1.34
CA LEU A 16 1.53 -2.39 2.41
C LEU A 16 2.60 -3.45 2.14
N VAL A 17 2.19 -4.63 1.69
CA VAL A 17 3.12 -5.73 1.39
C VAL A 17 4.00 -5.35 0.20
N ASP A 18 3.41 -4.89 -0.90
CA ASP A 18 4.14 -4.54 -2.12
C ASP A 18 5.11 -3.38 -1.89
N GLY A 19 4.64 -2.29 -1.27
CA GLY A 19 5.51 -1.16 -0.92
C GLY A 19 6.61 -1.54 0.07
N SER A 20 6.34 -2.43 1.03
CA SER A 20 7.38 -2.93 1.95
C SER A 20 8.42 -3.78 1.21
N LEU A 21 8.00 -4.64 0.27
CA LEU A 21 8.91 -5.42 -0.57
C LEU A 21 9.72 -4.52 -1.50
N ALA A 22 9.11 -3.48 -2.06
CA ALA A 22 9.79 -2.48 -2.87
C ALA A 22 10.88 -1.74 -2.08
N LEU A 23 10.63 -1.40 -0.82
CA LEU A 23 11.63 -0.81 0.09
C LEU A 23 12.71 -1.81 0.50
N LEU A 24 12.35 -3.04 0.87
CA LEU A 24 13.32 -4.08 1.28
C LEU A 24 14.29 -4.42 0.15
N PHE A 25 13.79 -4.45 -1.09
CA PHE A 25 14.59 -4.76 -2.28
C PHE A 25 14.90 -3.51 -3.11
N TRP A 26 14.89 -2.33 -2.50
CA TRP A 26 15.07 -1.03 -3.16
C TRP A 26 16.26 -1.04 -4.11
N GLU A 27 17.44 -1.50 -3.67
CA GLU A 27 18.65 -1.47 -4.51
C GLU A 27 18.52 -2.36 -5.75
N LYS A 28 17.83 -3.49 -5.63
CA LYS A 28 17.61 -4.43 -6.73
C LYS A 28 16.62 -3.85 -7.73
N TRP A 29 15.57 -3.19 -7.25
CA TRP A 29 14.55 -2.55 -8.08
C TRP A 29 15.08 -1.29 -8.76
N GLN A 30 15.81 -0.43 -8.03
CA GLN A 30 16.40 0.79 -8.56
C GLN A 30 17.32 0.51 -9.76
N LYS A 31 18.11 -0.57 -9.69
CA LYS A 31 18.96 -1.03 -10.80
C LYS A 31 18.18 -1.47 -12.04
N ARG A 32 16.91 -1.85 -11.90
CA ARG A 32 16.04 -2.28 -13.02
C ARG A 32 15.24 -1.14 -13.63
N VAL A 33 14.80 -0.19 -12.81
CA VAL A 33 13.90 0.91 -13.23
C VAL A 33 14.61 2.24 -13.53
N GLY A 34 15.94 2.30 -13.32
CA GLY A 34 16.77 3.43 -13.70
C GLY A 34 16.50 4.69 -12.88
N GLU A 35 15.89 5.69 -13.50
CA GLU A 35 15.68 7.04 -12.93
C GLU A 35 14.49 7.14 -11.97
N LEU A 36 13.59 6.15 -11.96
CA LEU A 36 12.44 6.18 -11.05
C LEU A 36 12.91 6.05 -9.60
N ASN A 37 12.43 6.93 -8.72
CA ASN A 37 12.72 6.86 -7.30
C ASN A 37 11.81 5.82 -6.62
N ILE A 38 12.25 4.56 -6.59
CA ILE A 38 11.48 3.45 -6.01
C ILE A 38 11.15 3.68 -4.54
N GLN A 39 12.08 4.27 -3.79
CA GLN A 39 11.85 4.56 -2.37
C GLN A 39 10.66 5.52 -2.19
N ARG A 40 10.58 6.56 -3.02
CA ARG A 40 9.46 7.52 -2.99
C ARG A 40 8.15 6.86 -3.40
N ILE A 41 8.15 6.07 -4.47
CA ILE A 41 6.96 5.36 -4.97
C ILE A 41 6.43 4.40 -3.89
N ALA A 42 7.30 3.58 -3.33
CA ALA A 42 6.95 2.62 -2.29
C ALA A 42 6.42 3.30 -1.02
N SER A 43 6.98 4.47 -0.66
CA SER A 43 6.46 5.26 0.46
C SER A 43 5.04 5.78 0.21
N VAL A 44 4.73 6.17 -1.03
CA VAL A 44 3.37 6.57 -1.43
C VAL A 44 2.43 5.37 -1.40
N GLU A 45 2.85 4.21 -1.91
CA GLU A 45 2.05 2.98 -1.87
C GLU A 45 1.71 2.55 -0.44
N ILE A 46 2.69 2.58 0.46
CA ILE A 46 2.46 2.32 1.89
C ILE A 46 1.47 3.33 2.47
N GLY A 47 1.64 4.62 2.16
CA GLY A 47 0.73 5.68 2.60
C GLY A 47 -0.71 5.46 2.12
N VAL A 48 -0.89 5.08 0.85
CA VAL A 48 -2.20 4.71 0.29
C VAL A 48 -2.76 3.46 0.98
N GLY A 49 -1.92 2.44 1.22
CA GLY A 49 -2.31 1.24 1.94
C GLY A 49 -2.84 1.54 3.35
N LEU A 50 -2.15 2.42 4.10
CA LEU A 50 -2.60 2.89 5.40
C LEU A 50 -3.93 3.65 5.31
N ALA A 51 -4.09 4.53 4.31
CA ALA A 51 -5.33 5.27 4.11
C ALA A 51 -6.51 4.35 3.80
N LEU A 52 -6.31 3.29 3.00
CA LEU A 52 -7.32 2.28 2.71
C LEU A 52 -7.73 1.50 3.95
N LEU A 53 -6.78 1.12 4.81
CA LEU A 53 -7.08 0.46 6.09
C LEU A 53 -7.80 1.40 7.06
N ALA A 54 -7.43 2.68 7.10
CA ALA A 54 -8.12 3.68 7.91
C ALA A 54 -9.57 3.87 7.41
N ALA A 55 -9.78 3.97 6.10
CA ALA A 55 -11.11 4.07 5.50
C ALA A 55 -11.94 2.80 5.77
N HIS A 56 -11.35 1.62 5.64
CA HIS A 56 -11.97 0.35 6.03
C HIS A 56 -12.44 0.40 7.50
N TYR A 57 -11.58 0.84 8.42
CA TYR A 57 -11.92 0.92 9.84
C TYR A 57 -13.05 1.91 10.14
N LEU A 58 -13.03 3.10 9.51
CA LEU A 58 -14.07 4.11 9.67
C LEU A 58 -15.43 3.59 9.17
N LEU A 59 -15.45 3.01 7.97
CA LEU A 59 -16.66 2.46 7.36
C LEU A 59 -17.22 1.25 8.12
N ASP A 60 -16.35 0.40 8.68
CA ASP A 60 -16.78 -0.74 9.50
C ASP A 60 -17.37 -0.29 10.85
N ARG A 61 -16.84 0.82 11.41
CA ARG A 61 -17.33 1.45 12.65
C ARG A 61 -18.56 2.35 12.44
N GLY A 62 -18.94 2.64 11.19
CA GLY A 62 -20.06 3.53 10.85
C GLY A 62 -19.80 5.01 11.15
N LEU A 63 -18.53 5.42 11.15
CA LEU A 63 -18.08 6.82 11.30
C LEU A 63 -17.84 7.49 9.94
#